data_AF-A0A238WNY1-F1
#
_entry.id   AF-A0A238WNY1-F1
#
_cell.length_a   1.000
_cell.length_b   1.000
_cell.length_c   1.000
_cell.angle_alpha   90.00
_cell.angle_beta   90.00
_cell.angle_gamma   90.00
#
_symmetry.space_group_name_H-M   'P 1'
#
loop_
_entity.id
_entity.type
_entity.pdbx_description
1 polymer ?
#
loop_
_entity_poly.entity_id
_entity_poly.type
_entity_poly.pdbx_seq_one_letter_code
_entity_poly.pdbx_strand_id
1 'polypeptide(L)'
;MRLTLAVGHHVQVAAALRFWCVFGEAALRSDIGGLRVMCEQLAHLIHVNRSMENVVMHVLPLASGPHAFTSMTATLYGFPPPATSVLVIGSDAGNFTDPDGFVWEAASR
;
A
#
# COMPACT_ATOMS: atom_id res chain seq x y z
N MET A 1 -37.54 -4.35 -26.92
CA MET A 1 -36.85 -5.64 -27.17
C MET A 1 -36.12 -6.01 -25.89
N ARG A 2 -36.52 -7.10 -25.26
CA ARG A 2 -36.19 -7.49 -23.88
C ARG A 2 -35.20 -8.65 -23.94
N LEU A 3 -34.15 -8.60 -23.13
CA LEU A 3 -33.53 -9.81 -22.61
C LEU A 3 -33.06 -9.53 -21.17
N THR A 4 -33.85 -10.06 -20.24
CA THR A 4 -33.53 -10.20 -18.83
C THR A 4 -32.96 -11.60 -18.68
N LEU A 5 -31.74 -11.72 -18.15
CA LEU A 5 -31.23 -12.95 -17.54
C LEU A 5 -30.77 -12.58 -16.13
N ALA A 6 -31.30 -13.25 -15.11
CA ALA A 6 -30.94 -13.06 -13.72
C ALA A 6 -30.48 -14.40 -13.14
N VAL A 7 -29.19 -14.52 -12.82
CA VAL A 7 -28.63 -15.36 -11.74
C VAL A 7 -27.27 -14.76 -11.34
N GLY A 8 -27.09 -14.42 -10.05
CA GLY A 8 -25.77 -14.25 -9.41
C GLY A 8 -25.35 -12.81 -9.06
N HIS A 9 -25.86 -12.29 -7.93
CA HIS A 9 -25.34 -11.15 -7.14
C HIS A 9 -24.57 -10.04 -7.88
N HIS A 10 -25.30 -9.08 -8.44
CA HIS A 10 -24.79 -7.73 -8.69
C HIS A 10 -24.69 -6.95 -7.36
N VAL A 11 -23.52 -6.97 -6.72
CA VAL A 11 -23.11 -6.11 -5.58
C VAL A 11 -21.59 -5.96 -5.73
N GLN A 12 -20.93 -4.83 -5.97
CA GLN A 12 -21.18 -3.41 -5.69
C GLN A 12 -20.67 -2.53 -6.85
N VAL A 13 -21.12 -1.28 -6.89
CA VAL A 13 -20.26 -0.17 -7.34
C VAL A 13 -18.97 -0.26 -6.52
N ALA A 14 -17.87 -0.73 -7.12
CA ALA A 14 -16.61 -0.82 -6.40
C ALA A 14 -16.22 0.60 -5.97
N ALA A 15 -16.38 0.92 -4.68
CA ALA A 15 -15.82 2.13 -4.12
C ALA A 15 -14.34 2.19 -4.52
N ALA A 16 -13.86 3.36 -4.95
CA ALA A 16 -12.49 3.52 -5.39
C ALA A 16 -11.52 2.94 -4.34
N LEU A 17 -10.55 2.11 -4.78
CA LEU A 17 -9.58 1.47 -3.90
C LEU A 17 -8.91 2.54 -3.02
N ARG A 18 -9.04 2.40 -1.71
CA ARG A 18 -8.34 3.30 -0.78
C ARG A 18 -6.87 2.90 -0.75
N PHE A 19 -6.00 3.82 -1.15
CA PHE A 19 -4.56 3.66 -1.07
C PHE A 19 -4.02 4.49 0.09
N TRP A 20 -3.31 3.84 1.01
CA TRP A 20 -2.66 4.49 2.14
C TRP A 20 -1.21 4.03 2.23
N CYS A 21 -0.28 4.97 2.21
CA CYS A 21 1.14 4.64 2.27
C CYS A 21 1.92 5.58 3.21
N VAL A 22 3.06 5.08 3.68
CA VAL A 22 4.06 5.83 4.43
C VAL A 22 5.38 5.72 3.69
N PHE A 23 5.94 6.84 3.27
CA PHE A 23 7.26 6.93 2.65
C PHE A 23 8.32 7.30 3.67
N GLY A 24 9.51 6.70 3.60
CA GLY A 24 10.67 7.31 4.23
C GLY A 24 11.07 8.59 3.50
N GLU A 25 11.37 9.67 4.22
CA GLU A 25 11.84 10.92 3.61
C GLU A 25 13.07 10.66 2.71
N ALA A 26 13.97 9.76 3.10
CA ALA A 26 15.13 9.38 2.30
C ALA A 26 14.74 8.99 0.86
N ALA A 27 13.67 8.21 0.69
CA ALA A 27 13.20 7.74 -0.61
C ALA A 27 12.73 8.91 -1.51
N LEU A 28 12.14 9.95 -0.92
CA LEU A 28 11.70 11.15 -1.62
C LEU A 28 12.85 12.10 -1.98
N ARG A 29 14.01 11.94 -1.32
CA ARG A 29 15.23 12.74 -1.56
C ARG A 29 16.25 12.01 -2.43
N SER A 30 15.99 10.75 -2.80
CA SER A 30 16.86 9.97 -3.66
C SER A 30 16.84 10.55 -5.07
N ASP A 31 18.01 10.93 -5.56
CA ASP A 31 18.19 11.50 -6.91
C ASP A 31 18.15 10.42 -8.00
N ILE A 32 17.02 9.71 -8.10
CA ILE A 32 16.81 8.66 -9.10
C ILE A 32 16.36 9.30 -10.40
N GLY A 33 17.21 9.22 -11.43
CA GLY A 33 16.93 9.83 -12.74
C GLY A 33 17.29 11.32 -12.85
N GLY A 34 17.88 11.90 -11.80
CA GLY A 34 18.36 13.29 -11.78
C GLY A 34 17.34 14.29 -11.22
N LEU A 35 17.86 15.45 -10.79
CA LEU A 35 17.11 16.47 -10.05
C LEU A 35 15.78 16.87 -10.70
N ARG A 36 15.77 17.03 -12.03
CA ARG A 36 14.55 17.39 -12.77
C ARG A 36 13.45 16.34 -12.59
N VAL A 37 13.82 15.06 -12.72
CA VAL A 37 12.88 13.93 -12.57
C VAL A 37 12.38 13.85 -11.14
N MET A 38 13.27 14.02 -10.15
CA MET A 38 12.87 14.05 -8.74
C MET A 38 11.84 15.17 -8.46
N CYS A 39 12.06 16.38 -8.98
CA CYS A 39 11.10 17.47 -8.84
C CYS A 39 9.74 17.16 -9.49
N GLU A 40 9.73 16.57 -10.69
CA GLU A 40 8.51 16.16 -11.39
C GLU A 40 7.75 15.07 -10.62
N GLN A 41 8.47 14.07 -10.09
CA GLN A 41 7.89 13.01 -9.27
C GLN A 41 7.25 13.56 -7.98
N LEU A 42 7.94 14.46 -7.26
CA LEU A 42 7.40 15.09 -6.06
C LEU A 42 6.16 15.94 -6.38
N ALA A 43 6.20 16.71 -7.47
CA ALA A 43 5.05 17.49 -7.93
C ALA A 43 3.85 16.58 -8.26
N HIS A 44 4.10 15.43 -8.88
CA HIS A 44 3.07 14.45 -9.18
C HIS A 44 2.45 13.84 -7.91
N LEU A 45 3.27 13.44 -6.93
CA LEU A 45 2.77 12.91 -5.64
C LEU A 45 1.88 13.92 -4.92
N ILE A 46 2.28 15.20 -4.89
CA ILE A 46 1.48 16.29 -4.32
C ILE A 46 0.15 16.44 -5.08
N HIS A 47 0.19 16.42 -6.41
CA HIS A 47 -1.01 16.53 -7.23
C HIS A 47 -1.98 15.37 -6.97
N VAL A 48 -1.50 14.12 -6.96
CA VAL A 48 -2.33 12.93 -6.70
C VAL A 48 -2.96 13.01 -5.31
N ASN A 49 -2.19 13.33 -4.28
CA ASN A 49 -2.71 13.39 -2.91
C ASN A 49 -3.75 14.52 -2.72
N ARG A 50 -3.64 15.63 -3.47
CA ARG A 50 -4.63 16.72 -3.43
C ARG A 50 -5.88 16.47 -4.27
N SER A 51 -5.76 15.66 -5.32
CA SER A 51 -6.83 15.47 -6.32
C SER A 51 -7.68 14.21 -6.06
N MET A 52 -7.15 13.23 -5.32
CA MET A 52 -7.81 11.95 -5.07
C MET A 52 -8.12 11.75 -3.58
N GLU A 53 -9.41 11.70 -3.23
CA GLU A 53 -9.85 11.50 -1.84
C GLU A 53 -9.55 10.09 -1.30
N ASN A 54 -9.38 9.11 -2.19
CA ASN A 54 -9.05 7.73 -1.83
C ASN A 54 -7.54 7.50 -1.66
N VAL A 55 -6.69 8.53 -1.75
CA VAL A 55 -5.23 8.41 -1.66
C VAL A 55 -4.69 9.22 -0.48
N VAL A 56 -4.11 8.54 0.50
CA VAL A 56 -3.46 9.15 1.67
C VAL A 56 -1.97 8.80 1.67
N MET A 57 -1.11 9.81 1.76
CA MET A 57 0.34 9.64 1.81
C MET A 57 0.91 10.31 3.05
N HIS A 58 1.75 9.59 3.79
CA HIS A 58 2.53 10.15 4.89
C HIS A 58 4.02 10.05 4.60
N VAL A 59 4.79 10.93 5.24
CA VAL A 59 6.25 10.91 5.18
C VAL A 59 6.78 10.70 6.58
N LEU A 60 7.64 9.69 6.74
CA LEU A 60 8.43 9.46 7.93
C LEU A 60 9.72 10.29 7.82
N PRO A 61 9.90 11.33 8.67
CA PRO A 61 11.08 12.19 8.61
C PRO A 61 12.37 11.42 8.90
N LEU A 62 13.50 11.88 8.33
CA LEU A 62 14.84 11.34 8.64
C LEU A 62 15.17 11.44 10.14
N ALA A 63 14.65 12.46 10.82
CA ALA A 63 14.87 12.69 12.24
C ALA A 63 14.13 11.70 13.17
N SER A 64 13.27 10.83 12.63
CA SER A 64 12.51 9.85 13.43
C SER A 64 13.35 8.69 13.95
N GLY A 65 14.60 8.54 13.50
CA GLY A 65 15.47 7.43 13.88
C GLY A 65 15.08 6.10 13.22
N PRO A 66 15.76 4.99 13.58
CA PRO A 66 15.49 3.68 13.01
C PRO A 66 14.07 3.19 13.31
N HIS A 67 13.34 2.75 12.28
CA HIS A 67 12.00 2.17 12.44
C HIS A 67 12.01 0.68 12.13
N ALA A 68 10.96 -0.05 12.56
CA ALA A 68 10.87 -1.51 12.48
C ALA A 68 10.94 -2.09 11.04
N PHE A 69 10.85 -1.26 10.01
CA PHE A 69 10.86 -1.66 8.60
C PHE A 69 12.04 -1.03 7.83
N THR A 70 13.16 -0.71 8.50
CA THR A 70 14.29 0.00 7.87
C THR A 70 14.88 -0.74 6.65
N SER A 71 14.82 -2.08 6.62
CA SER A 71 15.29 -2.93 5.51
C SER A 71 14.17 -3.76 4.87
N MET A 72 12.91 -3.36 5.08
CA MET A 72 11.75 -4.12 4.64
C MET A 72 10.64 -3.21 4.14
N THR A 73 9.78 -3.76 3.29
CA THR A 73 8.50 -3.16 2.91
C THR A 73 7.37 -4.03 3.43
N ALA A 74 6.29 -3.42 3.90
CA ALA A 74 5.09 -4.13 4.30
C ALA A 74 3.88 -3.53 3.59
N THR A 75 3.08 -4.39 2.97
CA THR A 75 1.84 -4.01 2.29
C THR A 75 0.68 -4.82 2.82
N LEU A 76 -0.33 -4.15 3.36
CA LEU A 76 -1.57 -4.76 3.82
C LEU A 76 -2.66 -4.59 2.76
N TYR A 77 -3.16 -5.69 2.23
CA TYR A 77 -4.32 -5.72 1.35
C TYR A 77 -5.57 -6.01 2.17
N GLY A 78 -6.47 -5.03 2.26
CA GLY A 78 -7.78 -5.18 2.87
C GLY A 78 -8.82 -5.62 1.83
N PHE A 79 -9.60 -6.66 2.16
CA PHE A 79 -10.69 -7.15 1.32
C PHE A 79 -12.01 -7.10 2.09
N PRO A 80 -13.15 -6.91 1.39
CA PRO A 80 -14.45 -7.03 2.03
C PRO A 80 -14.71 -8.49 2.46
N PRO A 81 -15.48 -8.72 3.53
CA PRO A 81 -15.90 -10.07 3.92
C PRO A 81 -16.57 -10.82 2.76
N PRO A 82 -16.35 -12.14 2.62
CA PRO A 82 -15.68 -13.03 3.57
C PRO A 82 -14.16 -13.15 3.35
N ALA A 83 -13.55 -12.40 2.43
CA ALA A 83 -12.11 -12.50 2.17
C ALA A 83 -11.29 -11.91 3.33
N THR A 84 -10.25 -12.63 3.74
CA THR A 84 -9.33 -12.19 4.79
C THR A 84 -8.30 -11.20 4.24
N SER A 85 -7.89 -10.24 5.06
CA SER A 85 -6.81 -9.32 4.70
C SER A 85 -5.46 -10.04 4.60
N VAL A 86 -4.61 -9.62 3.68
CA VAL A 86 -3.30 -10.26 3.42
C VAL A 86 -2.17 -9.27 3.70
N LEU A 87 -1.21 -9.67 4.52
CA LEU A 87 0.03 -8.91 4.74
C LEU A 87 1.14 -9.51 3.88
N VAL A 88 1.76 -8.68 3.04
CA VAL A 88 2.93 -9.04 2.25
C VAL A 88 4.13 -8.28 2.78
N ILE A 89 5.20 -9.01 3.11
CA ILE A 89 6.47 -8.43 3.57
C ILE A 89 7.53 -8.70 2.51
N GLY A 90 8.17 -7.65 2.03
CA GLY A 90 9.33 -7.72 1.15
C GLY A 90 10.58 -7.30 1.90
N SER A 91 11.70 -7.97 1.65
CA SER A 91 13.02 -7.48 2.04
C SER A 91 13.97 -7.54 0.86
N ASP A 92 15.13 -6.93 1.02
CA ASP A 92 16.29 -7.08 0.16
C ASP A 92 16.78 -8.54 0.01
N ALA A 93 16.35 -9.45 0.89
CA ALA A 93 16.54 -10.90 0.75
C ALA A 93 15.45 -11.62 -0.08
N GLY A 94 14.45 -10.90 -0.60
CA GLY A 94 13.32 -11.42 -1.39
C GLY A 94 11.95 -11.12 -0.78
N ASN A 95 10.88 -11.42 -1.51
CA ASN A 95 9.52 -11.31 -0.97
C ASN A 95 9.16 -12.56 -0.17
N PHE A 96 8.82 -12.37 1.10
CA PHE A 96 8.21 -13.40 1.93
C PHE A 96 6.69 -13.17 1.93
N THR A 97 6.00 -13.86 1.02
CA THR A 97 4.54 -14.00 1.08
C THR A 97 4.23 -15.19 1.96
N ASP A 98 3.83 -14.94 3.21
CA ASP A 98 3.35 -15.97 4.11
C ASP A 98 1.97 -16.45 3.64
N PRO A 99 1.80 -17.69 3.19
CA PRO A 99 0.52 -18.14 2.68
C PRO A 99 -0.53 -18.38 3.77
N ASP A 100 -0.17 -18.56 5.04
CA ASP A 100 -1.13 -19.05 6.05
C ASP A 100 -0.84 -18.54 7.48
N GLY A 101 -1.85 -17.96 8.13
CA GLY A 101 -1.77 -17.29 9.43
C GLY A 101 -1.36 -18.16 10.63
N PHE A 102 -0.05 -18.34 10.82
CA PHE A 102 0.52 -19.09 11.94
C PHE A 102 1.43 -18.25 12.88
N VAL A 103 1.16 -16.95 13.06
CA VAL A 103 1.95 -16.08 13.96
C VAL A 103 1.41 -16.05 15.41
N TRP A 104 0.20 -16.55 15.68
CA TRP A 104 -0.33 -16.61 17.05
C TRP A 104 0.50 -17.52 17.97
N GLU A 105 1.11 -18.59 17.46
CA GLU A 105 1.80 -19.57 18.32
C GLU A 105 3.21 -19.10 18.77
N ALA A 106 3.87 -18.24 17.99
CA ALA A 106 5.18 -17.68 18.34
C ALA A 106 5.09 -16.51 19.33
N ALA A 107 3.97 -15.78 19.35
CA ALA A 107 3.71 -14.71 20.33
C ALA A 107 3.16 -15.23 21.67
N SER A 108 2.90 -16.53 21.77
CA SER A 108 2.30 -17.20 22.94
C SER A 108 3.27 -18.03 23.78
N ARG A 109 4.58 -17.88 23.55
CA ARG A 109 5.63 -18.53 24.34
C ARG A 109 6.58 -17.51 24.95
#